data_AF-A0A9Q1BMH6-F1
#
_entry.id   AF-A0A9Q1BMH6-F1
#
_cell.length_a   1.000
_cell.length_b   1.000
_cell.length_c   1.000
_cell.angle_alpha   90.00
_cell.angle_beta   90.00
_cell.angle_gamma   90.00
#
_symmetry.space_group_name_H-M   'P 1'
#
loop_
_entity.id
_entity.type
_entity.pdbx_description
1 polymer ?
#
loop_
_entity_poly.entity_id
_entity_poly.type
_entity_poly.pdbx_seq_one_letter_code
_entity_poly.pdbx_strand_id
1 'polypeptide(L)'
;MALLQCFIPSRKDTKLVVTIPPDLELSSSERSVLAKGLNFVPLNPLPDEFSIRRDVSSFCRKLRLRHHFGITDQPDNTSPEDFLNTLGSTRSSWTPKSGENNILDSVIESINKDVDRLLPPKRTTLSNLSPEEQEALLSLKRNKNLIIKPADKGGAVVVWQKDLYVAEADKQLSDQTAYTELPSDPTSDSQALVKKTLTNLIKNNQLPKSATSLLHPCPQISNFYLIPKIHKANNPGRPIVSSHSCPTVLFSEFLDSVLFPLVSALPSFVQDTPHFLRLIQDFEFPENCGERLLFTMDVSSL
;
A
#
# COMPACT_ATOMS: atom_id res chain seq x y z
N MET A 1 24.58 -2.02 11.68
CA MET A 1 23.73 -2.64 12.73
C MET A 1 22.42 -1.87 12.84
N ALA A 2 21.49 -2.13 11.92
CA ALA A 2 20.13 -1.64 12.02
C ALA A 2 19.37 -2.63 12.91
N LEU A 3 19.23 -2.30 14.18
CA LEU A 3 18.29 -2.98 15.06
C LEU A 3 16.92 -2.90 14.38
N LEU A 4 16.29 -4.05 14.16
CA LEU A 4 14.84 -4.14 13.99
C LEU A 4 14.23 -3.57 15.27
N GLN A 5 14.05 -2.27 15.28
CA GLN A 5 13.23 -1.61 16.26
C GLN A 5 11.80 -1.98 15.86
N CYS A 6 11.33 -3.10 16.42
CA CYS A 6 9.89 -3.26 16.64
C CYS A 6 9.43 -1.90 17.17
N PHE A 7 8.64 -1.20 16.37
CA PHE A 7 8.05 0.08 16.72
C PHE A 7 7.14 -0.21 17.92
N ILE A 8 7.70 -0.23 19.12
CA ILE A 8 6.95 -0.06 20.35
C ILE A 8 6.52 1.39 20.26
N PRO A 9 5.24 1.69 20.02
CA PRO A 9 4.79 3.05 19.89
C PRO A 9 5.20 3.78 21.16
N SER A 10 5.99 4.83 21.00
CA SER A 10 6.30 5.76 22.07
C SER A 10 5.00 6.14 22.78
N ARG A 11 5.00 5.96 24.10
CA ARG A 11 3.89 6.23 25.00
C ARG A 11 3.58 7.73 24.97
N LYS A 12 2.69 8.21 24.06
CA LYS A 12 1.75 9.36 24.25
C LYS A 12 0.96 9.89 23.03
N ASP A 13 1.00 9.32 21.83
CA ASP A 13 0.16 9.85 20.73
C ASP A 13 -1.17 9.10 20.60
N THR A 14 -2.11 9.40 21.50
CA THR A 14 -3.51 8.96 21.33
C THR A 14 -4.08 9.60 20.07
N LYS A 15 -4.49 8.79 19.10
CA LYS A 15 -5.18 9.27 17.90
C LYS A 15 -6.54 9.83 18.28
N LEU A 16 -6.91 10.95 17.66
CA LEU A 16 -8.26 11.48 17.72
C LEU A 16 -9.23 10.47 17.11
N VAL A 17 -10.33 10.19 17.81
CA VAL A 17 -11.43 9.34 17.33
C VAL A 17 -12.63 10.23 17.04
N VAL A 18 -13.06 10.27 15.78
CA VAL A 18 -14.21 11.06 15.32
C VAL A 18 -15.34 10.13 14.94
N THR A 19 -16.56 10.47 15.32
CA THR A 19 -17.77 9.73 14.99
C THR A 19 -18.61 10.47 13.95
N ILE A 20 -19.23 9.71 13.04
CA ILE A 20 -20.21 10.22 12.07
C ILE A 20 -21.42 9.28 12.15
N PRO A 21 -22.58 9.73 12.67
CA PRO A 21 -22.85 11.08 13.14
C PRO A 21 -22.14 11.40 14.48
N PRO A 22 -22.03 12.68 14.89
CA PRO A 22 -21.28 13.06 16.09
C PRO A 22 -21.80 12.43 17.39
N ASP A 23 -23.10 12.16 17.46
CA ASP A 23 -23.82 11.54 18.57
C ASP A 23 -23.75 10.01 18.59
N LEU A 24 -23.07 9.37 17.63
CA LEU A 24 -22.83 7.93 17.64
C LEU A 24 -22.11 7.53 18.94
N GLU A 25 -22.79 6.72 19.75
CA GLU A 25 -22.27 6.25 21.02
C GLU A 25 -21.18 5.20 20.81
N LEU A 26 -20.06 5.39 21.51
CA LEU A 26 -18.97 4.43 21.63
C LEU A 26 -18.63 4.35 23.11
N SER A 27 -18.50 3.13 23.62
CA SER A 27 -18.04 2.91 24.99
C SER A 27 -16.64 3.51 25.20
N SER A 28 -16.28 3.77 26.46
CA SER A 28 -14.95 4.25 26.82
C SER A 28 -13.84 3.31 26.32
N SER A 29 -14.05 1.99 26.43
CA SER A 29 -13.12 0.97 25.95
C SER A 29 -12.99 0.93 24.43
N GLU A 30 -14.09 1.11 23.69
CA GLU A 30 -14.05 1.21 22.21
C GLU A 30 -13.31 2.46 21.76
N ARG A 31 -13.54 3.61 22.39
CA ARG A 31 -12.78 4.83 22.10
C ARG A 31 -11.30 4.66 22.44
N SER A 32 -10.99 4.03 23.57
CA SER A 32 -9.60 3.77 23.99
C SER A 32 -8.86 2.89 22.98
N VAL A 33 -9.47 1.79 22.53
CA VAL A 33 -8.82 0.89 21.57
C VAL A 33 -8.62 1.54 20.20
N LEU A 34 -9.61 2.32 19.73
CA LEU A 34 -9.50 3.08 18.47
C LEU A 34 -8.45 4.18 18.55
N ALA A 35 -8.29 4.83 19.71
CA ALA A 35 -7.30 5.87 19.93
C ALA A 35 -5.85 5.34 19.89
N LYS A 36 -5.63 4.02 19.98
CA LYS A 36 -4.30 3.42 19.73
C LYS A 36 -3.91 3.47 18.24
N GLY A 37 -4.88 3.71 17.34
CA GLY A 37 -4.69 3.88 15.90
C GLY A 37 -4.83 2.59 15.10
N LEU A 38 -5.08 2.71 13.80
CA LEU A 38 -5.33 1.56 12.91
C LEU A 38 -4.08 0.69 12.62
N ASN A 39 -2.88 1.23 12.89
CA ASN A 39 -1.62 0.49 12.79
C ASN A 39 -1.25 -0.20 14.10
N PHE A 40 -2.09 -0.09 15.14
CA PHE A 40 -1.86 -0.79 16.40
C PHE A 40 -2.03 -2.29 16.19
N VAL A 41 -1.03 -3.06 16.62
CA VAL A 41 -1.04 -4.52 16.52
C VAL A 41 -1.27 -5.10 17.92
N PRO A 42 -2.43 -5.74 18.18
CA PRO A 42 -2.64 -6.49 19.41
C PRO A 42 -1.58 -7.59 19.56
N LEU A 43 -1.00 -7.73 20.74
CA LEU A 43 -0.09 -8.83 21.04
C LEU A 43 -0.87 -10.15 21.06
N ASN A 44 -0.47 -11.10 20.22
CA ASN A 44 -0.99 -12.46 20.30
C ASN A 44 -0.21 -13.22 21.38
N PRO A 45 -0.86 -13.75 22.44
CA PRO A 45 -0.18 -14.51 23.49
C PRO A 45 0.41 -15.84 22.99
N LEU A 46 0.00 -16.30 21.80
CA LEU A 46 0.53 -17.49 21.15
C LEU A 46 1.21 -17.10 19.83
N PRO A 47 2.54 -17.19 19.72
CA PRO A 47 3.22 -16.96 18.46
C PRO A 47 2.81 -18.03 17.44
N ASP A 48 2.47 -17.61 16.22
CA ASP A 48 2.30 -18.52 15.08
C ASP A 48 3.69 -18.95 14.60
N GLU A 49 4.19 -20.05 15.18
CA GLU A 49 5.50 -20.61 14.87
C GLU A 49 5.67 -20.87 13.37
N PHE A 50 4.62 -21.35 12.69
CA PHE A 50 4.67 -21.63 11.27
C PHE A 50 4.90 -20.36 10.45
N SER A 51 4.12 -19.31 10.71
CA SER A 51 4.29 -18.03 10.02
C SER A 51 5.66 -17.42 10.31
N ILE A 52 6.13 -17.46 11.57
CA ILE A 52 7.46 -16.94 11.94
C ILE A 52 8.56 -17.70 11.19
N ARG A 53 8.54 -19.04 11.18
CA ARG A 53 9.55 -19.83 10.47
C ARG A 53 9.51 -19.60 8.96
N ARG A 54 8.32 -19.46 8.37
CA ARG A 54 8.16 -19.13 6.95
C ARG A 54 8.75 -17.75 6.62
N ASP A 55 8.50 -16.76 7.48
CA ASP A 55 8.97 -15.39 7.27
C ASP A 55 10.48 -15.28 7.44
N VAL A 56 11.04 -15.97 8.45
CA VAL A 56 12.50 -16.10 8.65
C VAL A 56 13.15 -16.80 7.47
N SER A 57 12.58 -17.91 6.98
CA SER A 57 13.08 -18.60 5.79
C SER A 57 13.07 -17.68 4.56
N SER A 58 11.97 -16.93 4.37
CA SER A 58 11.84 -15.95 3.28
C SER A 58 12.86 -14.82 3.39
N PHE A 59 13.14 -14.34 4.60
CA PHE A 59 14.16 -13.33 4.87
C PHE A 59 15.58 -13.85 4.59
N CYS A 60 15.93 -15.01 5.13
CA CYS A 60 17.23 -15.66 4.89
C CYS A 60 17.46 -15.93 3.40
N ARG A 61 16.41 -16.33 2.66
CA ARG A 61 16.46 -16.46 1.20
C ARG A 61 16.78 -15.13 0.51
N LYS A 62 16.13 -14.02 0.92
CA LYS A 62 16.43 -12.69 0.38
C LYS A 62 17.87 -12.26 0.61
N LEU A 63 18.43 -12.57 1.79
CA LEU A 63 19.85 -12.29 2.09
C LEU A 63 20.78 -13.06 1.14
N ARG A 64 20.53 -14.37 0.95
CA ARG A 64 21.29 -15.19 0.01
C ARG A 64 21.22 -14.65 -1.41
N LEU A 65 20.04 -14.28 -1.88
CA LEU A 65 19.86 -13.73 -3.23
C LEU A 65 20.58 -12.39 -3.40
N ARG A 66 20.46 -11.47 -2.43
CA ARG A 66 21.17 -10.18 -2.49
C ARG A 66 22.69 -10.38 -2.54
N HIS A 67 23.22 -11.31 -1.74
CA HIS A 67 24.64 -11.62 -1.75
C HIS A 67 25.07 -12.25 -3.09
N HIS A 68 24.36 -13.27 -3.56
CA HIS A 68 24.68 -14.02 -4.77
C HIS A 68 24.69 -13.14 -6.03
N PHE A 69 23.71 -12.25 -6.17
CA PHE A 69 23.60 -11.34 -7.31
C PHE A 69 24.35 -10.01 -7.12
N GLY A 70 24.97 -9.78 -5.96
CA GLY A 70 25.68 -8.53 -5.67
C GLY A 70 24.80 -7.28 -5.82
N ILE A 71 23.51 -7.39 -5.49
CA ILE A 71 22.53 -6.31 -5.72
C ILE A 71 22.98 -5.07 -4.94
N THR A 72 23.37 -4.03 -5.67
CA THR A 72 23.61 -2.68 -5.15
C THR A 72 22.30 -1.88 -5.26
N ASP A 73 22.08 -0.91 -4.38
CA ASP A 73 20.86 -0.07 -4.39
C ASP A 73 20.86 0.95 -5.56
N GLN A 74 21.43 0.60 -6.72
CA GLN A 74 21.33 1.39 -7.94
C GLN A 74 19.86 1.38 -8.42
N PRO A 75 19.36 2.51 -8.96
CA PRO A 75 18.01 2.54 -9.53
C PRO A 75 17.92 1.52 -10.67
N ASP A 76 16.90 0.66 -10.60
CA ASP A 76 16.62 -0.36 -11.59
C ASP A 76 16.40 0.30 -12.97
N ASN A 77 17.40 0.22 -13.85
CA ASN A 77 17.25 0.53 -15.27
C ASN A 77 16.59 -0.67 -15.99
N THR A 78 15.47 -1.16 -15.45
CA THR A 78 14.75 -2.29 -16.05
C THR A 78 14.21 -1.85 -17.40
N SER A 79 14.71 -2.47 -18.47
CA SER A 79 14.17 -2.27 -19.82
C SER A 79 12.69 -2.68 -19.85
N PRO A 80 11.85 -2.07 -20.70
CA PRO A 80 10.49 -2.56 -20.93
C PRO A 80 10.45 -4.06 -21.31
N GLU A 81 11.47 -4.58 -21.99
CA GLU A 81 11.58 -6.02 -22.27
C GLU A 81 11.84 -6.85 -21.00
N ASP A 82 12.66 -6.36 -20.09
CA ASP A 82 12.93 -6.99 -18.80
C ASP A 82 11.67 -6.98 -17.90
N PHE A 83 10.87 -5.92 -17.97
CA PHE A 83 9.57 -5.85 -17.30
C PHE A 83 8.64 -6.97 -17.78
N LEU A 84 8.47 -7.13 -19.11
CA LEU A 84 7.62 -8.16 -19.69
C LEU A 84 8.05 -9.58 -19.30
N ASN A 85 9.37 -9.81 -19.30
CA ASN A 85 9.96 -11.08 -18.91
C ASN A 85 9.77 -11.36 -17.41
N THR A 86 9.86 -10.34 -16.57
CA THR A 86 9.64 -10.45 -15.12
C THR A 86 8.19 -10.77 -14.80
N LEU A 87 7.25 -10.15 -15.49
CA LEU A 87 5.81 -10.35 -15.30
C LEU A 87 5.37 -11.78 -15.66
N GLY A 88 5.96 -12.34 -16.72
CA GLY A 88 5.66 -13.69 -17.22
C GLY A 88 6.38 -14.82 -16.48
N SER A 89 7.38 -14.49 -15.66
CA SER A 89 8.18 -15.48 -14.96
C SER A 89 7.52 -15.88 -13.64
N THR A 90 7.34 -17.19 -13.42
CA THR A 90 6.98 -17.69 -12.10
C THR A 90 8.09 -17.31 -11.12
N ARG A 91 7.72 -16.69 -9.99
CA ARG A 91 8.70 -16.33 -8.96
C ARG A 91 9.51 -17.58 -8.60
N SER A 92 10.81 -17.54 -8.90
CA SER A 92 11.70 -18.66 -8.66
C SER A 92 11.72 -19.01 -7.17
N SER A 93 11.49 -20.29 -6.88
CA SER A 93 11.72 -20.89 -5.56
C SER A 93 13.20 -21.23 -5.32
N TRP A 94 14.05 -21.04 -6.33
CA TRP A 94 15.47 -21.29 -6.24
C TRP A 94 16.11 -20.41 -5.16
N THR A 95 17.05 -21.01 -4.44
CA THR A 95 17.82 -20.38 -3.37
C THR A 95 19.28 -20.77 -3.55
N PRO A 96 20.23 -19.81 -3.49
CA PRO A 96 21.66 -20.13 -3.54
C PRO A 96 22.05 -21.16 -2.48
N LYS A 97 23.06 -21.99 -2.78
CA LYS A 97 23.50 -23.05 -1.86
C LYS A 97 24.17 -22.43 -0.63
N SER A 98 24.04 -23.12 0.50
CA SER A 98 24.88 -22.85 1.67
C SER A 98 26.35 -23.16 1.35
N GLY A 99 27.28 -22.36 1.87
CA GLY A 99 28.72 -22.50 1.67
C GLY A 99 29.35 -21.48 0.71
N GLU A 100 28.56 -20.65 0.03
CA GLU A 100 29.08 -19.56 -0.82
C GLU A 100 29.71 -18.43 0.01
N ASN A 101 29.24 -18.21 1.24
CA ASN A 101 29.77 -17.20 2.14
C ASN A 101 29.60 -17.60 3.62
N ASN A 102 30.72 -17.91 4.26
CA ASN A 102 30.76 -18.36 5.65
C ASN A 102 30.22 -17.33 6.65
N ILE A 103 30.40 -16.03 6.38
CA ILE A 103 29.88 -14.96 7.24
C ILE A 103 28.35 -14.93 7.15
N LEU A 104 27.81 -14.97 5.93
CA LEU A 104 26.37 -14.96 5.70
C LEU A 104 25.72 -16.21 6.28
N ASP A 105 26.32 -17.38 6.08
CA ASP A 105 25.83 -18.63 6.65
C ASP A 105 25.84 -18.61 8.18
N SER A 106 26.89 -18.07 8.80
CA SER A 106 26.97 -17.89 10.25
C SER A 106 25.90 -16.93 10.77
N VAL A 107 25.64 -15.83 10.06
CA VAL A 107 24.56 -14.88 10.42
C VAL A 107 23.18 -15.55 10.30
N ILE A 108 22.92 -16.28 9.22
CA ILE A 108 21.67 -17.03 9.02
C ILE A 108 21.49 -18.07 10.12
N GLU A 109 22.56 -18.78 10.50
CA GLU A 109 22.52 -19.75 11.60
C GLU A 109 22.23 -19.07 12.94
N SER A 110 22.86 -17.91 13.21
CA SER A 110 22.58 -17.11 14.40
C SER A 110 21.12 -16.67 14.47
N ILE A 111 20.55 -16.17 13.36
CA ILE A 111 19.15 -15.76 13.28
C ILE A 111 18.23 -16.95 13.60
N ASN A 112 18.47 -18.12 13.02
CA ASN A 112 17.65 -19.30 13.29
C ASN A 112 17.76 -19.73 14.76
N LYS A 113 18.97 -19.72 15.34
CA LYS A 113 19.18 -20.00 16.77
C LYS A 113 18.46 -19.00 17.68
N ASP A 114 18.51 -17.71 17.33
CA ASP A 114 17.80 -16.66 18.08
C ASP A 114 16.29 -16.86 18.01
N VAL A 115 15.76 -17.19 16.82
CA VAL A 115 14.34 -17.51 16.63
C VAL A 115 13.96 -18.74 17.45
N ASP A 116 14.73 -19.84 17.39
CA ASP A 116 14.48 -21.06 18.19
C ASP A 116 14.57 -20.80 19.70
N ARG A 117 15.39 -19.84 20.14
CA ARG A 117 15.49 -19.41 21.54
C ARG A 117 14.31 -18.53 21.97
N LEU A 118 13.73 -17.75 21.05
CA LEU A 118 12.63 -16.81 21.30
C LEU A 118 11.23 -17.42 21.12
N LEU A 119 11.11 -18.45 20.27
CA LEU A 119 9.89 -19.23 20.04
C LEU A 119 9.38 -20.10 21.21
N PRO A 120 10.17 -20.56 22.21
CA PRO A 120 9.64 -21.40 23.28
C PRO A 120 8.51 -20.66 23.99
N PRO A 121 7.46 -21.37 24.44
CA PRO A 121 6.24 -20.76 24.95
C PRO A 121 6.48 -20.21 26.36
N LYS A 122 7.19 -19.09 26.46
CA LYS A 122 6.86 -18.17 27.54
C LYS A 122 5.51 -17.61 27.13
N ARG A 123 4.43 -18.13 27.73
CA ARG A 123 3.13 -17.43 27.73
C ARG A 123 3.45 -16.00 28.14
N THR A 124 3.46 -15.09 27.18
CA THR A 124 3.59 -13.68 27.49
C THR A 124 2.25 -13.34 28.13
N THR A 125 2.24 -13.23 29.47
CA THR A 125 1.11 -12.65 30.19
C THR A 125 0.93 -11.16 29.87
N LEU A 126 1.88 -10.60 29.12
CA LEU A 126 1.90 -9.23 28.66
C LEU A 126 0.95 -9.07 27.46
N SER A 127 -0.28 -8.67 27.75
CA SER A 127 -1.18 -8.06 26.77
C SER A 127 -0.89 -6.56 26.68
N ASN A 128 -0.92 -6.00 25.47
CA ASN A 128 -0.92 -4.55 25.26
C ASN A 128 -2.34 -3.96 25.19
N LEU A 129 -3.35 -4.77 25.48
CA LEU A 129 -4.76 -4.42 25.62
C LEU A 129 -5.28 -4.86 27.00
N SER A 130 -6.13 -4.04 27.62
CA SER A 130 -6.90 -4.50 28.78
C SER A 130 -7.97 -5.53 28.36
N PRO A 131 -8.51 -6.35 29.28
CA PRO A 131 -9.61 -7.27 28.97
C PRO A 131 -10.81 -6.56 28.34
N GLU A 132 -11.12 -5.35 28.81
CA GLU A 132 -12.23 -4.53 28.30
C GLU A 132 -11.93 -3.99 26.90
N GLU A 133 -10.68 -3.60 26.61
CA GLU A 133 -10.26 -3.19 25.25
C GLU A 133 -10.28 -4.36 24.27
N GLN A 134 -9.94 -5.57 24.74
CA GLN A 134 -10.00 -6.79 23.94
C GLN A 134 -11.44 -7.16 23.59
N GLU A 135 -12.36 -7.06 24.56
CA GLU A 135 -13.79 -7.24 24.32
C GLU A 135 -14.34 -6.16 23.39
N ALA A 136 -13.95 -4.90 23.58
CA ALA A 136 -14.31 -3.79 22.70
C ALA A 136 -13.84 -4.01 21.25
N LEU A 137 -12.62 -4.49 21.06
CA LEU A 137 -12.11 -4.81 19.71
C LEU A 137 -12.95 -5.91 19.03
N LEU A 138 -13.35 -6.94 19.79
CA LEU A 138 -14.22 -8.00 19.28
C LEU A 138 -15.65 -7.49 19.03
N SER A 139 -16.16 -6.57 19.85
CA SER A 139 -17.44 -5.88 19.63
C SER A 139 -17.41 -5.10 18.31
N LEU A 140 -16.43 -4.21 18.13
CA LEU A 140 -16.25 -3.41 16.91
C LEU A 140 -16.10 -4.27 15.67
N LYS A 141 -15.34 -5.38 15.74
CA LYS A 141 -15.16 -6.32 14.62
C LYS A 141 -16.47 -7.02 14.22
N ARG A 142 -17.33 -7.33 15.20
CA ARG A 142 -18.63 -7.98 14.98
C ARG A 142 -19.68 -7.00 14.45
N ASN A 143 -19.60 -5.73 14.83
CA ASN A 143 -20.57 -4.72 14.42
C ASN A 143 -20.46 -4.40 12.92
N LYS A 144 -21.45 -4.82 12.14
CA LYS A 144 -21.52 -4.59 10.68
C LYS A 144 -22.16 -3.27 10.30
N ASN A 145 -22.65 -2.50 11.27
CA ASN A 145 -23.30 -1.20 11.06
C ASN A 145 -22.30 -0.04 11.13
N LEU A 146 -21.01 -0.33 11.40
CA LEU A 146 -19.95 0.66 11.49
C LEU A 146 -18.90 0.44 10.40
N ILE A 147 -18.42 1.54 9.83
CA ILE A 147 -17.30 1.63 8.92
C ILE A 147 -16.18 2.39 9.63
N ILE A 148 -15.05 1.73 9.86
CA ILE A 148 -13.89 2.33 10.52
C ILE A 148 -12.85 2.63 9.46
N LYS A 149 -12.47 3.90 9.31
CA LYS A 149 -11.53 4.39 8.28
C LYS A 149 -10.55 5.42 8.85
N PRO A 150 -9.35 5.55 8.27
CA PRO A 150 -8.51 6.71 8.56
C PRO A 150 -9.16 7.99 8.02
N ALA A 151 -8.94 9.11 8.71
CA ALA A 151 -9.27 10.42 8.16
C ALA A 151 -8.36 10.78 6.97
N ASP A 152 -8.91 11.52 6.01
CA ASP A 152 -8.18 12.00 4.84
C ASP A 152 -6.95 12.87 5.18
N LYS A 153 -7.05 13.63 6.27
CA LYS A 153 -5.99 14.48 6.81
C LYS A 153 -5.99 14.42 8.34
N GLY A 154 -4.83 14.63 8.95
CA GLY A 154 -4.69 14.72 10.41
C GLY A 154 -4.56 13.38 11.14
N GLY A 155 -4.59 12.24 10.44
CA GLY A 155 -4.28 10.92 11.02
C GLY A 155 -5.26 10.42 12.10
N ALA A 156 -6.45 11.02 12.19
CA ALA A 156 -7.53 10.58 13.07
C ALA A 156 -8.15 9.26 12.61
N VAL A 157 -8.80 8.55 13.54
CA VAL A 157 -9.63 7.38 13.24
C VAL A 157 -11.08 7.82 13.20
N VAL A 158 -11.79 7.47 12.13
CA VAL A 158 -13.20 7.83 11.95
C VAL A 158 -14.06 6.59 12.04
N VAL A 159 -15.08 6.65 12.89
CA VAL A 159 -16.14 5.65 12.99
C VAL A 159 -17.39 6.22 12.35
N TRP A 160 -17.75 5.66 11.19
CA TRP A 160 -18.84 6.14 10.37
C TRP A 160 -19.97 5.11 10.37
N GLN A 161 -21.18 5.54 10.71
CA GLN A 161 -22.38 4.73 10.56
C GLN A 161 -22.55 4.32 9.09
N LYS A 162 -22.78 3.03 8.87
CA LYS A 162 -22.72 2.42 7.54
C LYS A 162 -23.79 2.94 6.58
N ASP A 163 -25.00 3.17 7.06
CA ASP A 163 -26.10 3.76 6.29
C ASP A 163 -25.74 5.17 5.79
N LEU A 164 -25.20 6.05 6.65
CA LEU A 164 -24.73 7.37 6.25
C LEU A 164 -23.55 7.31 5.26
N TYR A 165 -22.64 6.35 5.47
CA TYR A 165 -21.52 6.13 4.56
C TYR A 165 -21.99 5.70 3.17
N VAL A 166 -22.96 4.77 3.10
CA VAL A 166 -23.55 4.33 1.82
C VAL A 166 -24.35 5.46 1.18
N ALA A 167 -25.15 6.21 1.95
CA ALA A 167 -25.89 7.36 1.43
C ALA A 167 -24.98 8.44 0.84
N GLU A 168 -23.83 8.71 1.47
CA GLU A 168 -22.82 9.63 0.90
C GLU A 168 -22.19 9.08 -0.38
N ALA A 169 -21.96 7.75 -0.46
CA ALA A 169 -21.47 7.11 -1.69
C ALA A 169 -22.49 7.24 -2.82
N ASP A 170 -23.75 6.88 -2.57
CA ASP A 170 -24.83 6.95 -3.55
C ASP A 170 -25.07 8.38 -4.03
N LYS A 171 -25.03 9.36 -3.10
CA LYS A 171 -25.09 10.78 -3.44
C LYS A 171 -23.99 11.19 -4.43
N GLN A 172 -22.75 10.76 -4.22
CA GLN A 172 -21.65 11.07 -5.14
C GLN A 172 -21.79 10.35 -6.48
N LEU A 173 -22.17 9.07 -6.47
CA LEU A 173 -22.34 8.26 -7.67
C LEU A 173 -23.57 8.67 -8.51
N SER A 174 -24.54 9.36 -7.91
CA SER A 174 -25.71 9.89 -8.61
C SER A 174 -25.42 11.09 -9.53
N ASP A 175 -24.21 11.66 -9.46
CA ASP A 175 -23.81 12.75 -10.35
C ASP A 175 -23.61 12.25 -11.79
N GLN A 176 -24.63 12.45 -12.62
CA GLN A 176 -24.65 12.05 -14.03
C GLN A 176 -23.69 12.87 -14.92
N THR A 177 -23.11 13.96 -14.41
CA THR A 177 -22.07 14.70 -15.15
C THR A 177 -20.71 14.01 -15.05
N ALA A 178 -20.48 13.27 -13.97
CA ALA A 178 -19.23 12.57 -13.70
C ALA A 178 -19.32 11.05 -13.91
N TYR A 179 -20.49 10.45 -13.66
CA TYR A 179 -20.68 9.00 -13.67
C TYR A 179 -21.78 8.55 -14.63
N THR A 180 -21.64 7.34 -15.15
CA THR A 180 -22.67 6.66 -15.95
C THR A 180 -22.88 5.26 -15.40
N GLU A 181 -24.14 4.93 -15.12
CA GLU A 181 -24.51 3.61 -14.63
C GLU A 181 -24.33 2.56 -15.73
N LEU A 182 -23.71 1.43 -15.37
CA LEU A 182 -23.52 0.30 -16.27
C LEU A 182 -24.55 -0.79 -15.95
N PRO A 183 -25.12 -1.46 -16.98
CA PRO A 183 -26.14 -2.48 -16.77
C PRO A 183 -25.60 -3.76 -16.12
N SER A 184 -24.29 -4.01 -16.20
CA SER A 184 -23.63 -5.19 -15.66
C SER A 184 -22.13 -4.95 -15.44
N ASP A 185 -21.48 -5.87 -14.72
CA ASP A 185 -20.03 -5.85 -14.51
C ASP A 185 -19.27 -5.92 -15.85
N PRO A 186 -18.49 -4.89 -16.23
CA PRO A 186 -17.79 -4.83 -17.52
C PRO A 186 -16.47 -5.60 -17.53
N THR A 187 -16.10 -6.30 -16.45
CA THR A 187 -14.78 -6.92 -16.27
C THR A 187 -14.47 -7.95 -17.37
N SER A 188 -15.43 -8.80 -17.72
CA SER A 188 -15.25 -9.84 -18.74
C SER A 188 -15.03 -9.24 -20.13
N ASP A 189 -15.86 -8.26 -20.50
CA ASP A 189 -15.78 -7.57 -21.79
C ASP A 189 -14.48 -6.78 -21.93
N SER A 190 -14.09 -6.08 -20.86
CA SER A 190 -12.83 -5.34 -20.80
C SER A 190 -11.64 -6.28 -20.92
N GLN A 191 -11.66 -7.44 -20.25
CA GLN A 191 -10.61 -8.45 -20.37
C GLN A 191 -10.53 -9.03 -21.79
N ALA A 192 -11.68 -9.30 -22.42
CA ALA A 192 -11.73 -9.77 -23.81
C ALA A 192 -11.15 -8.72 -24.77
N LEU A 193 -11.44 -7.44 -24.55
CA LEU A 193 -10.89 -6.34 -25.32
C LEU A 193 -9.37 -6.23 -25.16
N VAL A 194 -8.85 -6.27 -23.92
CA VAL A 194 -7.41 -6.27 -23.63
C VAL A 194 -6.73 -7.43 -24.34
N LYS A 195 -7.28 -8.65 -24.23
CA LYS A 195 -6.76 -9.85 -24.90
C LYS A 195 -6.73 -9.70 -26.42
N LYS A 196 -7.81 -9.18 -27.01
CA LYS A 196 -7.90 -8.94 -28.46
C LYS A 196 -6.84 -7.93 -28.91
N THR A 197 -6.73 -6.80 -28.23
CA THR A 197 -5.74 -5.76 -28.51
C THR A 197 -4.32 -6.31 -28.43
N LEU A 198 -3.99 -7.02 -27.35
CA LEU A 198 -2.68 -7.62 -27.15
C LEU A 198 -2.33 -8.63 -28.24
N THR A 199 -3.28 -9.51 -28.59
CA THR A 199 -3.11 -10.49 -29.67
C THR A 199 -2.83 -9.82 -31.01
N ASN A 200 -3.54 -8.73 -31.31
CA ASN A 200 -3.35 -7.96 -32.55
C ASN A 200 -1.98 -7.28 -32.58
N LEU A 201 -1.56 -6.64 -31.49
CA LEU A 201 -0.25 -5.99 -31.38
C LEU A 201 0.90 -6.98 -31.57
N ILE A 202 0.80 -8.17 -30.97
CA ILE A 202 1.79 -9.24 -31.13
C ILE A 202 1.80 -9.77 -32.57
N LYS A 203 0.61 -10.03 -33.15
CA LYS A 203 0.49 -10.52 -34.53
C LYS A 203 1.09 -9.55 -35.55
N ASN A 204 0.96 -8.25 -35.30
CA ASN A 204 1.49 -7.18 -36.13
C ASN A 204 2.99 -6.88 -35.85
N ASN A 205 3.65 -7.67 -35.00
CA ASN A 205 5.04 -7.45 -34.56
C ASN A 205 5.29 -6.08 -33.89
N GLN A 206 4.26 -5.47 -33.30
CA GLN A 206 4.38 -4.22 -32.55
C GLN A 206 4.76 -4.47 -31.08
N LEU A 207 4.49 -5.67 -30.57
CA LEU A 207 4.93 -6.14 -29.25
C LEU A 207 5.57 -7.52 -29.37
N PRO A 208 6.56 -7.85 -28.52
CA PRO A 208 7.15 -9.18 -28.48
C PRO A 208 6.15 -10.21 -27.96
N LYS A 209 6.40 -11.50 -28.23
CA LYS A 209 5.54 -12.60 -27.73
C LYS A 209 5.45 -12.63 -26.20
N SER A 210 6.50 -12.21 -25.50
CA SER A 210 6.52 -12.10 -24.03
C SER A 210 5.43 -11.15 -23.51
N ALA A 211 4.95 -10.19 -24.32
CA ALA A 211 3.87 -9.28 -23.94
C ALA A 211 2.56 -10.00 -23.59
N THR A 212 2.38 -11.27 -23.95
CA THR A 212 1.29 -12.11 -23.42
C THR A 212 1.19 -12.11 -21.90
N SER A 213 2.29 -11.87 -21.18
CA SER A 213 2.30 -11.73 -19.71
C SER A 213 1.52 -10.52 -19.20
N LEU A 214 1.25 -9.51 -20.04
CA LEU A 214 0.44 -8.33 -19.71
C LEU A 214 -1.04 -8.66 -19.51
N LEU A 215 -1.49 -9.86 -19.90
CA LEU A 215 -2.86 -10.27 -19.68
C LEU A 215 -3.06 -10.69 -18.22
N HIS A 216 -3.83 -9.91 -17.46
CA HIS A 216 -4.09 -10.21 -16.06
C HIS A 216 -4.80 -11.58 -15.93
N PRO A 217 -4.31 -12.52 -15.10
CA PRO A 217 -4.85 -13.89 -15.07
C PRO A 217 -6.24 -13.99 -14.43
N CYS A 218 -6.49 -13.19 -13.38
CA CYS A 218 -7.74 -13.22 -12.61
C CYS A 218 -8.23 -11.78 -12.32
N PRO A 219 -8.67 -11.02 -13.35
CA PRO A 219 -9.06 -9.63 -13.16
C PRO A 219 -10.34 -9.53 -12.29
N GLN A 220 -10.47 -8.42 -11.58
CA GLN A 220 -11.60 -8.11 -10.71
C GLN A 220 -12.11 -6.69 -11.00
N ILE A 221 -13.40 -6.47 -10.73
CA ILE A 221 -14.00 -5.14 -10.78
C ILE A 221 -13.30 -4.20 -9.78
N SER A 222 -13.20 -2.93 -10.16
CA SER A 222 -12.59 -1.91 -9.29
C SER A 222 -13.49 -1.62 -8.10
N ASN A 223 -12.89 -1.46 -6.91
CA ASN A 223 -13.64 -1.25 -5.68
C ASN A 223 -13.78 0.24 -5.37
N PHE A 224 -15.01 0.73 -5.25
CA PHE A 224 -15.29 2.09 -4.78
C PHE A 224 -15.36 2.13 -3.24
N TYR A 225 -14.71 3.12 -2.64
CA TYR A 225 -14.87 3.42 -1.22
C TYR A 225 -14.56 4.89 -0.92
N LEU A 226 -14.98 5.34 0.26
CA LEU A 226 -14.80 6.71 0.72
C LEU A 226 -13.73 6.80 1.82
N ILE A 227 -12.95 7.88 1.80
CA ILE A 227 -12.08 8.30 2.91
C ILE A 227 -12.63 9.61 3.51
N PRO A 228 -13.01 9.66 4.79
CA PRO A 228 -13.68 10.82 5.40
C PRO A 228 -12.81 12.08 5.44
N LYS A 229 -13.29 13.18 4.84
CA LYS A 229 -12.65 14.52 4.89
C LYS A 229 -13.19 15.33 6.08
N ILE A 230 -12.89 14.89 7.30
CA ILE A 230 -13.35 15.54 8.56
C ILE A 230 -12.88 16.99 8.76
N HIS A 231 -11.99 17.49 7.91
CA HIS A 231 -11.50 18.87 7.91
C HIS A 231 -12.36 19.80 7.01
N LYS A 232 -13.38 19.27 6.34
CA LYS A 232 -14.32 20.02 5.51
C LYS A 232 -15.71 20.02 6.16
N ALA A 233 -16.49 21.07 5.89
CA ALA A 233 -17.88 21.14 6.34
C ALA A 233 -18.67 19.91 5.88
N ASN A 234 -19.50 19.36 6.79
CA ASN A 234 -20.29 18.14 6.60
C ASN A 234 -19.49 16.83 6.40
N ASN A 235 -18.17 16.85 6.63
CA ASN A 235 -17.31 15.66 6.60
C ASN A 235 -17.48 14.77 5.34
N PRO A 236 -17.46 15.32 4.11
CA PRO A 236 -17.72 14.56 2.89
C PRO A 236 -16.70 13.42 2.70
N GLY A 237 -17.11 12.36 2.01
CA GLY A 237 -16.20 11.29 1.63
C GLY A 237 -15.28 11.71 0.47
N ARG A 238 -14.00 11.37 0.51
CA ARG A 238 -13.13 11.34 -0.69
C ARG A 238 -13.47 10.06 -1.46
N PRO A 239 -14.01 10.13 -2.68
CA PRO A 239 -14.19 8.95 -3.50
C PRO A 239 -12.83 8.39 -3.91
N ILE A 240 -12.64 7.09 -3.72
CA ILE A 240 -11.48 6.33 -4.17
C ILE A 240 -11.97 5.13 -4.96
N VAL A 241 -11.44 4.95 -6.16
CA VAL A 241 -11.64 3.75 -6.97
C VAL A 241 -10.34 2.97 -6.98
N SER A 242 -10.37 1.79 -6.39
CA SER A 242 -9.21 0.90 -6.31
C SER A 242 -9.19 -0.07 -7.49
N SER A 243 -8.31 0.21 -8.45
CA SER A 243 -8.21 -0.53 -9.71
C SER A 243 -7.01 -1.48 -9.78
N HIS A 244 -6.44 -1.87 -8.63
CA HIS A 244 -5.20 -2.69 -8.57
C HIS A 244 -5.31 -4.09 -9.19
N SER A 245 -6.53 -4.57 -9.45
CA SER A 245 -6.78 -5.89 -10.07
C SER A 245 -7.65 -5.78 -11.32
N CYS A 246 -7.80 -4.60 -11.89
CA CYS A 246 -8.60 -4.42 -13.09
C CYS A 246 -7.90 -5.05 -14.32
N PRO A 247 -8.66 -5.38 -15.39
CA PRO A 247 -8.11 -5.95 -16.63
C PRO A 247 -6.93 -5.19 -17.24
N THR A 248 -6.86 -3.87 -17.06
CA THR A 248 -5.86 -3.00 -17.69
C THR A 248 -4.63 -2.75 -16.82
N VAL A 249 -4.58 -3.19 -15.55
CA VAL A 249 -3.54 -2.76 -14.60
C VAL A 249 -2.12 -3.05 -15.09
N LEU A 250 -1.86 -4.28 -15.54
CA LEU A 250 -0.54 -4.69 -16.03
C LEU A 250 -0.15 -3.97 -17.33
N PHE A 251 -1.13 -3.68 -18.17
CA PHE A 251 -0.92 -2.91 -19.38
C PHE A 251 -0.59 -1.45 -19.06
N SER A 252 -1.25 -0.85 -18.07
CA SER A 252 -0.95 0.50 -17.58
C SER A 252 0.44 0.57 -16.94
N GLU A 253 0.84 -0.42 -16.13
CA GLU A 253 2.19 -0.50 -15.56
C GLU A 253 3.27 -0.62 -16.65
N PHE A 254 3.03 -1.43 -17.67
CA PHE A 254 3.93 -1.51 -18.82
C PHE A 254 4.03 -0.17 -19.56
N LEU A 255 2.89 0.48 -19.81
CA LEU A 255 2.88 1.78 -20.48
C LEU A 255 3.63 2.83 -19.66
N ASP A 256 3.44 2.85 -18.34
CA ASP A 256 4.20 3.72 -17.43
C ASP A 256 5.71 3.45 -17.55
N SER A 257 6.13 2.18 -17.56
CA SER A 257 7.56 1.83 -17.75
C SER A 257 8.14 2.32 -19.08
N VAL A 258 7.33 2.35 -20.14
CA VAL A 258 7.73 2.84 -21.47
C VAL A 258 7.80 4.37 -21.51
N LEU A 259 6.88 5.05 -20.82
CA LEU A 259 6.80 6.51 -20.80
C LEU A 259 7.74 7.14 -19.76
N PHE A 260 8.10 6.42 -18.70
CA PHE A 260 8.91 6.93 -17.60
C PHE A 260 10.26 7.55 -18.02
N PRO A 261 11.02 6.98 -18.99
CA PRO A 261 12.23 7.62 -19.49
C PRO A 261 11.98 8.99 -20.13
N LEU A 262 10.82 9.18 -20.77
CA LEU A 262 10.44 10.47 -21.36
C LEU A 262 10.06 11.48 -20.27
N VAL A 263 9.33 11.05 -19.25
CA VAL A 263 8.93 11.88 -18.11
C VAL A 263 10.15 12.30 -17.29
N SER A 264 11.06 11.38 -17.01
CA SER A 264 12.27 11.64 -16.21
C SER A 264 13.29 12.53 -16.92
N ALA A 265 13.24 12.62 -18.25
CA ALA A 265 14.07 13.54 -19.03
C ALA A 265 13.56 15.00 -19.02
N LEU A 266 12.36 15.26 -18.49
CA LEU A 266 11.82 16.62 -18.44
C LEU A 266 12.56 17.48 -17.40
N PRO A 267 12.86 18.76 -17.70
CA PRO A 267 13.50 19.66 -16.72
C PRO A 267 12.67 19.89 -15.46
N SER A 268 11.35 19.74 -15.54
CA SER A 268 10.42 19.90 -14.43
C SER A 268 10.21 18.60 -13.63
N PHE A 269 10.92 17.52 -13.95
CA PHE A 269 10.74 16.24 -13.29
C PHE A 269 11.20 16.29 -11.83
N VAL A 270 10.29 15.94 -10.94
CA VAL A 270 10.57 15.76 -9.52
C VAL A 270 10.23 14.32 -9.17
N GLN A 271 11.23 13.56 -8.73
CA GLN A 271 11.10 12.12 -8.49
C GLN A 271 10.32 11.83 -7.20
N ASP A 272 10.74 12.47 -6.11
CA ASP A 272 10.20 12.23 -4.77
C ASP A 272 10.50 13.43 -3.84
N THR A 273 10.00 13.35 -2.60
CA THR A 273 10.22 14.39 -1.59
C THR A 273 11.71 14.64 -1.32
N PRO A 274 12.57 13.63 -1.11
CA PRO A 274 14.01 13.86 -0.99
C PRO A 274 14.65 14.56 -2.20
N HIS A 275 14.29 14.20 -3.43
CA HIS A 275 14.79 14.84 -4.64
C HIS A 275 14.37 16.31 -4.70
N PHE A 276 13.10 16.62 -4.41
CA PHE A 276 12.63 18.00 -4.33
C PHE A 276 13.41 18.82 -3.28
N LEU A 277 13.67 18.24 -2.10
CA LEU A 277 14.42 18.91 -1.04
C LEU A 277 15.86 19.23 -1.47
N ARG A 278 16.49 18.38 -2.30
CA ARG A 278 17.81 18.69 -2.88
C ARG A 278 17.71 19.82 -3.91
N LEU A 279 16.73 19.76 -4.82
CA LEU A 279 16.52 20.78 -5.84
C LEU A 279 16.34 22.18 -5.24
N ILE A 280 15.57 22.30 -4.15
CA ILE A 280 15.33 23.59 -3.50
C ILE A 280 16.49 24.05 -2.61
N GLN A 281 17.32 23.13 -2.11
CA GLN A 281 18.54 23.49 -1.36
C GLN A 281 19.57 24.18 -2.26
N ASP A 282 19.67 23.72 -3.51
CA ASP A 282 20.60 24.28 -4.50
C ASP A 282 20.01 25.49 -5.27
N PHE A 283 18.73 25.82 -5.03
CA PHE A 283 18.05 26.90 -5.72
C PHE A 283 18.36 28.26 -5.09
N GLU A 284 18.97 29.15 -5.86
CA GLU A 284 19.17 30.55 -5.50
C GLU A 284 18.30 31.46 -6.36
N PHE A 285 17.67 32.44 -5.72
CA PHE A 285 16.95 33.48 -6.44
C PHE A 285 17.94 34.37 -7.20
N PRO A 286 17.65 34.78 -8.44
CA PRO A 286 18.50 35.71 -9.19
C PRO A 286 18.76 37.01 -8.41
N GLU A 287 19.95 37.61 -8.54
CA GLU A 287 20.21 38.92 -7.94
C GLU A 287 19.28 40.00 -8.53
N ASN A 288 18.84 40.95 -7.70
CA ASN A 288 17.91 42.04 -8.06
C ASN A 288 16.48 41.63 -8.44
N CYS A 289 16.03 40.40 -8.13
CA CYS A 289 14.59 40.11 -8.12
C CYS A 289 13.95 40.76 -6.89
N GLY A 290 12.81 41.44 -7.09
CA GLY A 290 12.08 42.13 -6.03
C GLY A 290 11.47 41.15 -5.02
N GLU A 291 10.14 41.05 -4.97
CA GLU A 291 9.47 40.11 -4.07
C GLU A 291 9.69 38.66 -4.53
N ARG A 292 10.08 37.80 -3.58
CA ARG A 292 10.34 36.37 -3.81
C ARG A 292 9.12 35.59 -3.37
N LEU A 293 8.47 34.89 -4.29
CA LEU A 293 7.25 34.15 -4.03
C LEU A 293 7.47 32.65 -4.26
N LEU A 294 7.04 31.85 -3.30
CA LEU A 294 6.85 30.42 -3.45
C LEU A 294 5.34 30.15 -3.33
N PHE A 295 4.76 29.59 -4.38
CA PHE A 295 3.35 29.22 -4.40
C PHE A 295 3.20 27.80 -4.90
N THR A 296 2.14 27.14 -4.47
CA THR A 296 1.74 25.82 -4.95
C THR A 296 0.48 25.98 -5.79
N MET A 297 0.47 25.40 -6.98
CA MET A 297 -0.73 25.32 -7.82
C MET A 297 -1.35 23.93 -7.65
N ASP A 298 -2.64 23.88 -7.38
CA ASP A 298 -3.43 22.66 -7.40
C ASP A 298 -4.27 22.65 -8.68
N VAL A 299 -4.35 21.52 -9.36
CA VAL A 299 -5.16 21.38 -10.58
C VAL A 299 -6.59 21.07 -10.17
N SER A 300 -7.51 21.99 -10.44
CA SER A 300 -8.92 21.85 -10.05
C SER A 300 -9.69 20.81 -10.88
N SER A 301 -9.31 20.64 -12.15
CA SER A 301 -9.85 19.63 -13.07
C SER A 301 -8.89 19.44 -14.25
N LEU A 302 -8.72 18.20 -14.72
CA LEU A 302 -8.02 17.85 -15.97
C LEU A 302 -9.01 17.68 -17.11
#